data_AF-F9XFA3-F1
#
_entry.id   AF-F9XFA3-F1
#
_cell.length_a   1.000
_cell.length_b   1.000
_cell.length_c   1.000
_cell.angle_alpha   90.00
_cell.angle_beta   90.00
_cell.angle_gamma   90.00
#
_symmetry.space_group_name_H-M   'P 1'
#
loop_
_entity.id
_entity.type
_entity.pdbx_description
1 polymer ?
#
loop_
_entity_poly.entity_id
_entity_poly.type
_entity_poly.pdbx_seq_one_letter_code
_entity_poly.pdbx_strand_id
1 'polypeptide(L)'
;CVNHIRKALNPDYYNMTASTKFQRYHIDHCLDIIRQSLECSSDLTLNPTRWWPGLDDGKNFIDSDQVHTCRNFTKVRQWAFARWDSWHRVGDRHSPPVNAESLGL
;
A
#
# COMPACT_ATOMS: atom_id res chain seq x y z
N CYS A 1 -15.17 5.12 4.96
CA CYS A 1 -13.72 5.03 4.75
C CYS A 1 -13.36 4.79 3.26
N VAL A 2 -13.14 3.56 2.80
CA VAL A 2 -12.57 3.26 1.45
C VAL A 2 -13.32 3.93 0.28
N ASN A 3 -14.65 3.96 0.30
CA ASN A 3 -15.43 4.62 -0.76
C ASN A 3 -15.13 6.14 -0.88
N HIS A 4 -14.75 6.82 0.20
CA HIS A 4 -14.37 8.23 0.15
C HIS A 4 -13.02 8.43 -0.53
N ILE A 5 -12.03 7.56 -0.24
CA ILE A 5 -10.75 7.55 -0.96
C ILE A 5 -11.00 7.32 -2.46
N ARG A 6 -11.79 6.31 -2.80
CA ARG A 6 -12.15 5.98 -4.19
C ARG A 6 -12.73 7.17 -4.96
N LYS A 7 -13.61 7.95 -4.33
CA LYS A 7 -14.19 9.16 -4.92
C LYS A 7 -13.17 10.30 -5.00
N ALA A 8 -12.37 10.49 -3.97
CA ALA A 8 -11.32 11.52 -3.93
C ALA A 8 -10.23 11.31 -5.00
N LEU A 9 -9.95 10.06 -5.38
CA LEU A 9 -9.03 9.72 -6.46
C LEU A 9 -9.59 9.96 -7.87
N ASN A 10 -10.90 10.16 -8.01
CA ASN A 10 -11.57 10.31 -9.31
C ASN A 10 -12.54 11.50 -9.31
N PRO A 11 -12.07 12.73 -9.01
CA PRO A 11 -12.94 13.88 -8.81
C PRO A 11 -13.80 14.20 -10.04
N ASP A 12 -13.24 14.07 -11.25
CA ASP A 12 -13.95 14.35 -12.51
C ASP A 12 -15.13 13.39 -12.74
N TYR A 13 -14.94 12.10 -12.45
CA TYR A 13 -16.00 11.10 -12.60
C TYR A 13 -17.16 11.34 -11.61
N TYR A 14 -16.87 11.84 -10.41
CA TYR A 14 -17.86 12.09 -9.37
C TYR A 14 -18.36 13.53 -9.32
N ASN A 15 -17.99 14.38 -10.28
CA ASN A 15 -18.29 15.82 -10.29
C ASN A 15 -17.99 16.49 -8.93
N MET A 16 -16.86 16.12 -8.31
CA MET A 16 -16.48 16.65 -7.00
C MET A 16 -15.79 18.00 -7.17
N THR A 17 -16.28 19.01 -6.45
CA THR A 17 -15.61 20.30 -6.32
C THR A 17 -14.37 20.21 -5.44
N ALA A 18 -13.59 21.30 -5.37
CA ALA A 18 -12.39 21.36 -4.53
C ALA A 18 -12.68 20.87 -3.10
N SER A 19 -11.90 19.88 -2.65
CA SER A 19 -12.12 19.20 -1.38
C SER A 19 -12.11 20.17 -0.21
N THR A 20 -13.18 20.16 0.60
CA THR A 20 -13.23 20.94 1.85
C THR A 20 -12.16 20.45 2.83
N LYS A 21 -11.79 21.30 3.80
CA LYS A 21 -10.85 20.92 4.87
C LYS A 21 -11.31 19.66 5.61
N PHE A 22 -12.62 19.52 5.84
CA PHE A 22 -13.20 18.34 6.48
C PHE A 22 -13.06 17.07 5.62
N GLN A 23 -13.27 17.18 4.30
CA GLN A 23 -13.09 16.04 3.40
C GLN A 23 -11.64 15.55 3.37
N ARG A 24 -10.65 16.46 3.40
CA ARG A 24 -9.23 16.09 3.51
C ARG A 24 -8.94 15.34 4.81
N TYR A 25 -9.40 15.88 5.95
CA TYR A 25 -9.25 15.22 7.25
C TYR A 25 -9.82 13.80 7.26
N HIS A 26 -11.00 13.60 6.67
CA HIS A 26 -11.62 12.27 6.61
C HIS A 26 -10.83 11.30 5.70
N ILE A 27 -10.22 11.79 4.62
CA ILE A 27 -9.32 10.99 3.78
C ILE A 27 -8.07 10.59 4.57
N ASP A 28 -7.43 11.54 5.27
CA ASP A 28 -6.21 11.29 6.04
C ASP A 28 -6.46 10.27 7.17
N HIS A 29 -7.54 10.45 7.94
CA HIS A 29 -7.95 9.50 8.96
C HIS A 29 -8.27 8.11 8.39
N CYS A 30 -8.91 8.06 7.21
CA CYS A 30 -9.19 6.80 6.54
C CYS A 30 -7.91 6.09 6.08
N LEU A 31 -6.93 6.83 5.56
CA LEU A 31 -5.64 6.27 5.17
C LEU A 31 -4.89 5.73 6.39
N ASP A 32 -4.96 6.42 7.53
CA ASP A 32 -4.32 5.96 8.76
C ASP A 32 -4.94 4.64 9.28
N ILE A 33 -6.27 4.50 9.26
CA ILE A 33 -6.93 3.23 9.63
C ILE A 33 -6.49 2.09 8.69
N ILE A 34 -6.42 2.35 7.38
CA ILE A 34 -5.98 1.34 6.41
C ILE A 34 -4.52 0.95 6.68
N ARG A 35 -3.64 1.93 6.91
CA ARG A 35 -2.24 1.70 7.27
C ARG A 35 -2.14 0.81 8.52
N GLN A 36 -2.84 1.16 9.61
CA GLN A 36 -2.85 0.36 10.84
C GLN A 36 -3.35 -1.07 10.60
N SER A 37 -4.39 -1.25 9.78
CA SER A 37 -4.90 -2.58 9.43
C SER A 37 -3.88 -3.41 8.62
N LEU A 38 -3.16 -2.78 7.69
CA LEU A 38 -2.12 -3.44 6.89
C LEU A 38 -0.90 -3.80 7.74
N GLU A 39 -0.52 -2.95 8.68
CA GLU A 39 0.54 -3.25 9.65
C GLU A 39 0.11 -4.39 10.58
N CYS A 40 -1.13 -4.40 11.03
CA CYS A 40 -1.65 -5.48 11.89
C CYS A 40 -1.61 -6.85 11.21
N SER A 41 -1.93 -6.93 9.91
CA SER A 41 -1.86 -8.19 9.16
C SER A 41 -0.46 -8.51 8.65
N SER A 42 0.36 -7.51 8.31
CA SER A 42 1.75 -7.66 7.82
C SER A 42 1.91 -8.71 6.73
N ASP A 43 1.12 -8.58 5.69
CA ASP A 43 1.11 -9.57 4.63
C ASP A 43 2.37 -9.52 3.76
N LEU A 44 2.92 -10.71 3.46
CA LEU A 44 4.05 -10.92 2.56
C LEU A 44 3.68 -11.87 1.40
N THR A 45 2.38 -12.12 1.18
CA THR A 45 1.91 -12.88 0.04
C THR A 45 2.34 -12.19 -1.26
N LEU A 46 2.93 -12.98 -2.16
CA LEU A 46 3.38 -12.51 -3.45
C LEU A 46 2.15 -12.25 -4.33
N ASN A 47 2.08 -11.09 -4.97
CA ASN A 47 1.08 -10.80 -6.00
C ASN A 47 1.71 -11.04 -7.38
N PRO A 48 1.50 -12.22 -7.98
CA PRO A 48 2.10 -12.53 -9.27
C PRO A 48 1.46 -11.69 -10.38
N THR A 49 2.11 -11.71 -11.54
CA THR A 49 1.45 -11.27 -12.77
C THR A 49 0.73 -12.45 -13.40
N ARG A 50 -0.46 -12.21 -13.95
CA ARG A 50 -1.26 -13.20 -14.68
C ARG A 50 -1.64 -12.64 -16.05
N TRP A 51 -1.60 -13.48 -17.08
CA TRP A 51 -2.09 -13.13 -18.40
C TRP A 51 -3.61 -13.17 -18.45
N TRP A 52 -4.25 -12.10 -18.93
CA TRP A 52 -5.70 -12.04 -19.16
C TRP A 52 -6.01 -11.79 -20.63
N PRO A 53 -6.47 -12.82 -21.38
CA PRO A 53 -6.81 -12.68 -22.80
C PRO A 53 -7.96 -11.71 -23.08
N GLY A 54 -8.90 -11.56 -22.15
CA GLY A 54 -10.09 -10.70 -22.28
C GLY A 54 -9.88 -9.22 -21.97
N LEU A 55 -8.66 -8.80 -21.62
CA LEU A 55 -8.33 -7.39 -21.38
C LEU A 55 -7.56 -6.85 -22.58
N ASP A 56 -8.22 -6.03 -23.42
CA ASP A 56 -7.63 -5.35 -24.59
C ASP A 56 -6.72 -6.24 -25.45
N ASP A 57 -7.26 -7.32 -26.02
CA ASP A 57 -6.53 -8.30 -26.85
C ASP A 57 -5.36 -9.03 -26.15
N GLY A 58 -5.31 -8.97 -24.81
CA GLY A 58 -4.39 -9.74 -23.99
C GLY A 58 -3.35 -8.86 -23.28
N LYS A 59 -3.41 -8.83 -21.94
CA LYS A 59 -2.45 -8.10 -21.11
C LYS A 59 -2.09 -8.87 -19.84
N ASN A 60 -0.87 -8.65 -19.35
CA ASN A 60 -0.50 -9.03 -18.00
C ASN A 60 -1.13 -8.06 -17.00
N PHE A 61 -1.71 -8.58 -15.93
CA PHE A 61 -2.22 -7.80 -14.79
C PHE A 61 -1.67 -8.35 -13.49
N ILE A 62 -1.67 -7.52 -12.43
CA ILE A 62 -1.30 -7.96 -11.09
C ILE A 62 -2.47 -8.74 -10.49
N ASP A 63 -2.26 -10.02 -10.22
CA ASP A 63 -3.25 -10.87 -9.60
C ASP A 63 -3.16 -10.74 -8.07
N SER A 64 -3.98 -9.86 -7.51
CA SER A 64 -4.05 -9.62 -6.07
C SER A 64 -4.96 -10.61 -5.32
N ASP A 65 -5.69 -11.47 -6.04
CA ASP A 65 -6.59 -12.47 -5.45
C ASP A 65 -5.79 -13.72 -5.06
N GLN A 66 -4.99 -13.55 -4.01
CA GLN A 66 -4.07 -14.57 -3.50
C GLN A 66 -4.50 -15.01 -2.10
N VAL A 67 -4.02 -16.19 -1.69
CA VAL A 67 -4.19 -16.63 -0.30
C VAL A 67 -3.23 -15.83 0.58
N HIS A 68 -3.81 -14.93 1.36
CA HIS A 68 -3.11 -14.00 2.22
C HIS A 68 -2.84 -14.62 3.60
N THR A 69 -1.66 -14.36 4.16
CA THR A 69 -1.26 -14.91 5.47
C THR A 69 -0.79 -13.81 6.40
N CYS A 70 -1.47 -13.67 7.54
CA CYS A 70 -1.08 -12.72 8.57
C CYS A 70 0.26 -13.09 9.22
N ARG A 71 1.12 -12.09 9.44
CA ARG A 71 2.43 -12.25 10.07
C ARG A 71 2.65 -11.18 11.13
N ASN A 72 3.70 -11.32 11.92
CA ASN A 72 4.06 -10.34 12.94
C ASN A 72 4.83 -9.16 12.31
N PHE A 73 4.31 -7.95 12.47
CA PHE A 73 4.89 -6.74 11.87
C PHE A 73 6.33 -6.45 12.29
N THR A 74 6.61 -6.51 13.58
CA THR A 74 7.94 -6.28 14.15
C THR A 74 8.97 -7.23 13.51
N LYS A 75 8.65 -8.52 13.38
CA LYS A 75 9.53 -9.51 12.74
C LYS A 75 9.75 -9.23 11.25
N VAL A 76 8.70 -8.87 10.52
CA VAL A 76 8.82 -8.49 9.10
C VAL A 76 9.74 -7.28 8.94
N ARG A 77 9.58 -6.27 9.80
CA ARG A 77 10.40 -5.06 9.78
C ARG A 77 11.86 -5.32 10.10
N GLN A 78 12.13 -6.13 11.13
CA GLN A 78 13.49 -6.56 11.50
C GLN A 78 14.15 -7.34 10.36
N TRP A 79 13.43 -8.27 9.73
CA TRP A 79 13.92 -9.03 8.59
C TRP A 79 14.29 -8.14 7.40
N ALA A 80 13.43 -7.16 7.07
CA ALA A 80 13.65 -6.22 5.97
C ALA A 80 14.84 -5.29 6.24
N PHE A 81 14.95 -4.78 7.47
CA PHE A 81 16.07 -3.91 7.87
C PHE A 81 17.41 -4.64 7.79
N ALA A 82 17.50 -5.87 8.33
CA ALA A 82 18.73 -6.65 8.34
C ALA A 82 19.22 -7.05 6.93
N ARG A 83 18.33 -7.02 5.93
CA ARG A 83 18.62 -7.35 4.51
C ARG A 83 18.61 -6.14 3.61
N TRP A 84 18.53 -4.94 4.18
CA TRP A 84 18.57 -3.72 3.41
C TRP A 84 19.94 -3.56 2.75
N ASP A 85 20.00 -3.86 1.46
CA ASP A 85 21.21 -3.74 0.67
C ASP A 85 21.21 -2.42 -0.12
N SER A 86 22.18 -1.56 0.16
CA SER A 86 22.24 -0.20 -0.40
C SER A 86 22.67 -0.15 -1.87
N TRP A 87 22.99 -1.29 -2.49
CA TRP A 87 23.73 -1.34 -3.76
C TRP A 87 22.85 -1.36 -5.01
N HIS A 88 21.54 -1.63 -4.92
CA HIS A 88 20.62 -1.68 -6.08
C HIS A 88 19.88 -0.35 -6.35
N ARG A 89 20.52 0.80 -6.07
CA ARG A 89 19.88 2.11 -6.15
C ARG A 89 19.84 2.68 -7.58
N VAL A 90 18.65 3.11 -8.00
CA VAL A 90 18.48 4.17 -9.00
C VAL A 90 17.94 5.42 -8.28
N GLY A 91 18.84 6.27 -7.80
CA GLY A 91 18.54 7.59 -7.21
C GLY A 91 18.09 7.61 -5.73
N ASP A 92 17.80 8.82 -5.23
CA ASP A 92 17.58 9.14 -3.80
C ASP A 92 16.17 8.85 -3.26
N ARG A 93 15.35 8.06 -3.98
CA ARG A 93 13.90 8.01 -3.76
C ARG A 93 13.40 7.03 -2.69
N HIS A 94 14.27 6.23 -2.07
CA HIS A 94 13.85 5.27 -1.05
C HIS A 94 14.74 5.38 0.20
N SER A 95 14.19 6.01 1.25
CA SER A 95 14.76 5.96 2.59
C SER A 95 14.84 4.51 3.08
N PRO A 96 15.86 4.16 3.89
CA PRO A 96 15.91 2.82 4.49
C PRO A 96 14.65 2.56 5.31
N PRO A 97 14.22 1.29 5.43
CA PRO A 97 13.19 0.93 6.38
C PRO A 97 13.65 1.41 7.76
N VAL A 98 12.87 2.28 8.38
CA VAL A 98 13.00 2.66 9.79
C VAL A 98 13.03 1.38 10.64
N ASN A 99 13.98 1.20 11.56
CA ASN A 99 14.04 -0.01 12.38
C ASN A 99 12.77 -0.13 13.25
N ALA A 100 12.41 -1.35 13.69
CA ALA A 100 11.18 -1.55 14.47
C ALA A 100 11.17 -0.75 15.79
N GLU A 101 12.33 -0.66 16.45
CA GLU A 101 12.50 0.05 17.72
C GLU A 101 12.18 1.55 17.62
N SER A 102 12.59 2.21 16.53
CA SER A 102 12.30 3.64 16.31
C SER A 102 10.86 3.91 15.87
N LEU A 103 10.08 2.87 15.55
CA LEU A 103 8.63 2.95 15.37
C LEU A 103 7.86 2.65 16.68
N GLY A 104 8.56 2.33 17.78
CA GLY A 104 7.92 1.95 19.05
C GLY A 104 7.28 0.56 19.02
N LEU A 105 7.81 -0.35 18.20
CA LEU A 105 7.31 -1.71 17.94
C LEU A 105 8.25 -2.82 18.45
#